data_AF-A0AAD6MVM4-F1
#
_entry.id   AF-A0AAD6MVM4-F1
#
_cell.length_a   1.000
_cell.length_b   1.000
_cell.length_c   1.000
_cell.angle_alpha   90.00
_cell.angle_beta   90.00
_cell.angle_gamma   90.00
#
_symmetry.space_group_name_H-M   'P 1'
#
loop_
_entity.id
_entity.type
_entity.pdbx_description
1 polymer ?
#
loop_
_entity_poly.entity_id
_entity_poly.type
_entity_poly.pdbx_seq_one_letter_code
_entity_poly.pdbx_strand_id
1 'polypeptide(L)'
;MSSPNPQVGDHMNKWGYSFVWTDEHLPREETDPLQYESDRLGDEALAKLLEIEAVKHKTKKDAGAQAPRDLYALLRDHREEDEVLRELWDEAHVVPSWVSWDQIERGQKYFSRYAIANLVGFGLQGFVAENATAVRVVEVLVRTGGFPTSKLLGRLLETFQWLVQVTDYLASIQPGASAHIATVHFRLLHASVRHKVRKLASRYPGYFDEGNYGVPVNTLDSIHSISTFSCNQLYLQLPRFGIVPSQQEQEDYIAVLRCVLPSWNTPSLF
;
A
#
# COMPACT_ATOMS: atom_id res chain seq x y z
N MET A 1 15.93 24.35 7.96
CA MET A 1 14.77 25.18 8.35
C MET A 1 13.58 24.65 7.60
N SER A 2 12.64 24.02 8.29
CA SER A 2 11.40 23.53 7.66
C SER A 2 10.63 24.73 7.13
N SER A 3 10.15 24.66 5.88
CA SER A 3 9.24 25.68 5.35
C SER A 3 8.01 25.81 6.24
N PRO A 4 7.48 27.03 6.45
CA PRO A 4 6.25 27.21 7.23
C PRO A 4 5.10 26.39 6.63
N ASN A 5 4.19 25.93 7.48
CA ASN A 5 2.97 25.25 7.04
C ASN A 5 2.13 26.18 6.18
N PRO A 6 1.63 25.71 5.01
CA PRO A 6 0.69 26.48 4.20
C PRO A 6 -0.55 26.86 5.01
N GLN A 7 -1.12 28.03 4.70
CA GLN A 7 -2.35 28.54 5.30
C GLN A 7 -3.52 28.37 4.34
N VAL A 8 -4.74 28.29 4.88
CA VAL A 8 -5.96 28.25 4.07
C VAL A 8 -6.01 29.48 3.15
N GLY A 9 -6.19 29.24 1.85
CA GLY A 9 -6.15 30.27 0.80
C GLY A 9 -4.80 30.42 0.10
N ASP A 10 -3.73 29.79 0.60
CA ASP A 10 -2.42 29.82 -0.07
C ASP A 10 -2.48 29.11 -1.42
N HIS A 11 -1.90 29.75 -2.44
CA HIS A 11 -1.74 29.14 -3.76
C HIS A 11 -0.48 28.28 -3.79
N MET A 12 -0.66 26.98 -4.00
CA MET A 12 0.39 25.98 -4.01
C MET A 12 0.69 25.55 -5.44
N ASN A 13 1.97 25.34 -5.75
CA ASN A 13 2.41 24.69 -6.99
C ASN A 13 3.45 23.62 -6.66
N LYS A 14 3.12 22.36 -6.98
CA LYS A 14 3.98 21.20 -6.76
C LYS A 14 3.89 20.26 -7.96
N TRP A 15 5.05 19.86 -8.49
CA TRP A 15 5.17 18.90 -9.60
C TRP A 15 4.35 19.23 -10.86
N GLY A 16 4.09 20.52 -11.09
CA GLY A 16 3.29 21.00 -12.23
C GLY A 16 1.78 21.01 -11.97
N TYR A 17 1.33 20.67 -10.76
CA TYR A 17 -0.05 20.79 -10.31
C TYR A 17 -0.19 22.01 -9.39
N SER A 18 -1.23 22.80 -9.62
CA SER A 18 -1.54 24.00 -8.83
C SER A 18 -2.89 23.86 -8.15
N PHE A 19 -2.95 24.21 -6.87
CA PHE A 19 -4.16 24.13 -6.06
C PHE A 19 -4.17 25.23 -4.99
N VAL A 20 -5.33 25.43 -4.37
CA VAL A 20 -5.47 26.32 -3.20
C VAL A 20 -5.52 25.43 -1.97
N TRP A 21 -4.71 25.76 -0.96
CA TRP A 21 -4.74 25.06 0.32
C TRP A 21 -6.07 25.32 1.02
N THR A 22 -6.76 24.25 1.43
CA THR A 22 -8.06 24.31 2.12
C THR A 22 -7.93 23.79 3.56
N ASP A 23 -9.01 23.92 4.34
CA ASP A 23 -9.15 23.33 5.67
C ASP A 23 -9.23 21.79 5.67
N GLU A 24 -9.45 21.17 4.50
CA GLU A 24 -9.38 19.71 4.31
C GLU A 24 -7.93 19.19 4.15
N HIS A 25 -6.95 20.07 3.92
CA HIS A 25 -5.55 19.66 3.78
C HIS A 25 -4.89 19.51 5.15
N LEU A 26 -4.41 18.30 5.45
CA LEU A 26 -3.75 18.01 6.72
C LEU A 26 -2.43 18.79 6.86
N PRO A 27 -2.22 19.54 7.96
CA PRO A 27 -0.95 20.24 8.22
C PRO A 27 0.15 19.25 8.63
N ARG A 28 1.42 19.67 8.52
CA ARG A 28 2.56 18.81 8.87
C ARG A 28 2.53 18.31 10.32
N GLU A 29 1.98 19.12 11.22
CA GLU A 29 1.85 18.77 12.64
C GLU A 29 0.96 17.54 12.84
N GLU A 30 0.04 17.27 11.92
CA GLU A 30 -0.81 16.08 11.92
C GLU A 30 -0.20 14.94 11.09
N THR A 31 0.49 15.24 9.97
CA THR A 31 1.05 14.19 9.11
C THR A 31 2.40 13.64 9.58
N ASP A 32 3.26 14.48 10.18
CA ASP A 32 4.62 14.08 10.59
C ASP A 32 4.60 12.98 11.68
N PRO A 33 3.71 13.00 12.69
CA PRO A 33 3.58 11.91 13.65
C PRO A 33 3.27 10.55 13.02
N LEU A 34 2.54 10.51 11.90
CA LEU A 34 2.15 9.28 11.21
C LEU A 34 3.35 8.47 10.70
N GLN A 35 4.55 9.05 10.62
CA GLN A 35 5.76 8.32 10.26
C GLN A 35 6.24 7.36 11.38
N TYR A 36 5.73 7.52 12.59
CA TYR A 36 6.04 6.66 13.73
C TYR A 36 4.93 5.66 14.06
N GLU A 37 3.85 5.66 13.28
CA GLU A 37 2.74 4.72 13.39
C GLU A 37 2.92 3.54 12.42
N SER A 38 2.39 2.38 12.81
CA SER A 38 2.36 1.19 11.95
C SER A 38 1.06 0.42 12.10
N ASP A 39 0.85 -0.54 11.20
CA ASP A 39 -0.24 -1.53 11.28
C ASP A 39 -0.04 -2.45 12.49
N ARG A 40 -0.52 -2.01 13.67
CA ARG A 40 -0.41 -2.80 14.91
C ARG A 40 -1.07 -4.16 14.75
N LEU A 41 -2.28 -4.21 14.17
CA LEU A 41 -3.04 -5.44 13.97
C LEU A 41 -2.31 -6.41 13.05
N GLY A 42 -1.79 -5.93 11.91
CA GLY A 42 -0.99 -6.73 11.00
C GLY A 42 0.34 -7.21 11.60
N ASP A 43 0.99 -6.38 12.42
CA ASP A 43 2.23 -6.74 13.12
C ASP A 43 1.99 -7.84 14.18
N GLU A 44 0.89 -7.74 14.95
CA GLU A 44 0.47 -8.74 15.94
C GLU A 44 0.03 -10.05 15.27
N ALA A 45 -0.78 -9.95 14.22
CA ALA A 45 -1.21 -11.11 13.45
C ALA A 45 -0.02 -11.85 12.83
N LEU A 46 0.96 -11.13 12.28
CA LEU A 46 2.18 -11.76 11.76
C LEU A 46 2.91 -12.55 12.85
N ALA A 47 3.03 -12.02 14.07
CA ALA A 47 3.68 -12.73 15.16
C ALA A 47 2.99 -14.08 15.42
N LYS A 48 1.66 -14.10 15.47
CA LYS A 48 0.85 -15.32 15.61
C LYS A 48 1.04 -16.30 14.44
N LEU A 49 1.03 -15.80 13.21
CA LEU A 49 1.25 -16.62 12.02
C LEU A 49 2.64 -17.28 12.03
N LEU A 50 3.67 -16.57 12.48
CA LEU A 50 5.03 -17.11 12.61
C LEU A 50 5.13 -18.18 13.71
N GLU A 51 4.37 -18.05 14.80
CA GLU A 51 4.27 -19.09 15.84
C GLU A 51 3.62 -20.36 15.31
N ILE A 52 2.48 -20.24 14.62
CA ILE A 52 1.78 -21.35 13.96
C ILE A 52 2.71 -22.05 12.96
N GLU A 53 3.40 -21.27 12.13
CA GLU A 53 4.34 -21.79 11.15
C GLU A 53 5.50 -22.53 11.81
N ALA A 54 6.05 -22.02 12.92
CA ALA A 54 7.12 -22.67 13.67
C ALA A 54 6.68 -24.02 14.25
N VAL A 55 5.45 -24.14 14.72
CA VAL A 55 4.87 -25.42 15.16
C VAL A 55 4.73 -26.39 13.99
N LYS A 56 4.13 -25.95 12.87
CA LYS A 56 3.99 -26.77 11.65
C LYS A 56 5.33 -27.23 11.09
N HIS A 57 6.36 -26.38 11.11
CA HIS A 57 7.69 -26.74 10.65
C HIS A 57 8.37 -27.76 11.55
N LYS A 58 8.19 -27.70 12.88
CA LYS A 58 8.67 -28.76 13.78
C LYS A 58 8.05 -30.11 13.42
N THR A 59 6.75 -30.14 13.09
CA THR A 59 6.04 -31.36 12.69
C THR A 59 6.40 -31.84 11.27
N LYS A 60 6.65 -30.93 10.32
CA LYS A 60 7.00 -31.26 8.92
C LYS A 60 8.48 -31.55 8.67
N LYS A 61 9.39 -31.12 9.55
CA LYS A 61 10.82 -31.46 9.44
C LYS A 61 11.04 -32.97 9.51
N ASP A 62 10.10 -33.71 10.10
CA ASP A 62 10.04 -35.17 10.12
C ASP A 62 9.53 -35.79 8.79
N ALA A 63 9.01 -34.98 7.86
CA ALA A 63 8.34 -35.41 6.62
C ALA A 63 8.93 -34.81 5.31
N GLY A 64 10.04 -34.07 5.38
CA GLY A 64 10.91 -33.80 4.22
C GLY A 64 10.47 -32.77 3.16
N ALA A 65 9.40 -31.99 3.34
CA ALA A 65 8.94 -31.00 2.35
C ALA A 65 8.93 -29.54 2.87
N GLN A 66 9.62 -28.65 2.17
CA GLN A 66 9.62 -27.20 2.42
C GLN A 66 8.79 -26.49 1.33
N ALA A 67 7.50 -26.25 1.60
CA ALA A 67 6.66 -25.42 0.73
C ALA A 67 6.95 -23.93 0.98
N PRO A 68 6.71 -23.05 -0.01
CA PRO A 68 6.77 -21.59 0.18
C PRO A 68 5.83 -21.15 1.31
N ARG A 69 6.24 -20.11 2.05
CA ARG A 69 5.45 -19.51 3.12
C ARG A 69 4.27 -18.74 2.53
N ASP A 70 3.09 -19.34 2.59
CA ASP A 70 1.82 -18.69 2.24
C ASP A 70 1.13 -18.17 3.51
N LEU A 71 1.41 -16.92 3.86
CA LEU A 71 0.85 -16.29 5.06
C LEU A 71 -0.67 -16.07 4.95
N TYR A 72 -1.21 -15.85 3.75
CA TYR A 72 -2.64 -15.68 3.57
C TYR A 72 -3.37 -17.00 3.78
N ALA A 73 -2.87 -18.11 3.24
CA ALA A 73 -3.45 -19.42 3.50
C ALA A 73 -3.41 -19.76 5.00
N LEU A 74 -2.31 -19.44 5.69
CA LEU A 74 -2.24 -19.60 7.15
C LEU A 74 -3.27 -18.73 7.87
N LEU A 75 -3.39 -17.45 7.51
CA LEU A 75 -4.41 -16.56 8.07
C LEU A 75 -5.81 -17.13 7.85
N ARG A 76 -6.16 -17.47 6.60
CA ARG A 76 -7.45 -18.05 6.24
C ARG A 76 -7.77 -19.29 7.07
N ASP A 77 -6.82 -20.22 7.18
CA ASP A 77 -7.05 -21.53 7.80
C ASP A 77 -7.12 -21.44 9.34
N HIS A 78 -6.42 -20.47 9.95
CA HIS A 78 -6.30 -20.34 11.42
C HIS A 78 -7.03 -19.12 12.00
N ARG A 79 -7.77 -18.35 11.20
CA ARG A 79 -8.47 -17.13 11.67
C ARG A 79 -9.38 -17.34 12.88
N GLU A 80 -10.00 -18.51 13.01
CA GLU A 80 -10.93 -18.81 14.12
C GLU A 80 -10.21 -19.24 15.41
N GLU A 81 -8.90 -19.50 15.35
CA GLU A 81 -8.11 -20.04 16.46
C GLU A 81 -7.55 -18.95 17.38
N ASP A 82 -7.47 -17.69 16.91
CA ASP A 82 -6.93 -16.55 17.66
C ASP A 82 -7.71 -15.27 17.32
N GLU A 83 -8.01 -14.47 18.34
CA GLU A 83 -8.81 -13.25 18.20
C GLU A 83 -8.18 -12.20 17.28
N VAL A 84 -6.85 -12.05 17.31
CA VAL A 84 -6.11 -11.10 16.47
C VAL A 84 -6.20 -11.51 14.99
N LEU A 85 -6.13 -12.82 14.71
CA LEU A 85 -6.25 -13.33 13.35
C LEU A 85 -7.67 -13.16 12.81
N ARG A 86 -8.69 -13.36 13.65
CA ARG A 86 -10.08 -13.07 13.30
C ARG A 86 -10.30 -11.60 13.03
N GLU A 87 -9.80 -10.72 13.90
CA GLU A 87 -9.93 -9.27 13.74
C GLU A 87 -9.27 -8.78 12.45
N LEU A 88 -8.04 -9.23 12.16
CA LEU A 88 -7.37 -8.91 10.89
C LEU A 88 -8.17 -9.42 9.68
N TRP A 89 -8.70 -10.64 9.77
CA TRP A 89 -9.50 -11.23 8.70
C TRP A 89 -10.77 -10.42 8.44
N ASP A 90 -11.52 -10.09 9.49
CA ASP A 90 -12.77 -9.35 9.42
C ASP A 90 -12.54 -7.93 8.89
N GLU A 91 -11.52 -7.22 9.38
CA GLU A 91 -11.14 -5.90 8.88
C GLU A 91 -10.73 -5.95 7.39
N ALA A 92 -9.95 -6.95 7.00
CA ALA A 92 -9.49 -7.07 5.62
C ALA A 92 -10.62 -7.47 4.64
N HIS A 93 -11.68 -8.14 5.11
CA HIS A 93 -12.80 -8.63 4.29
C HIS A 93 -14.08 -7.76 4.38
N VAL A 94 -14.08 -6.73 5.22
CA VAL A 94 -15.21 -5.80 5.30
C VAL A 94 -15.38 -5.05 3.98
N VAL A 95 -16.63 -4.94 3.52
CA VAL A 95 -17.00 -4.02 2.45
C VAL A 95 -17.55 -2.76 3.12
N PRO A 96 -16.87 -1.60 3.01
CA PRO A 96 -17.38 -0.37 3.59
C PRO A 96 -18.77 -0.01 3.07
N SER A 97 -19.62 0.54 3.93
CA SER A 97 -21.02 0.84 3.59
C SER A 97 -21.22 1.87 2.47
N TRP A 98 -20.18 2.67 2.18
CA TRP A 98 -20.19 3.65 1.09
C TRP A 98 -19.91 3.03 -0.28
N VAL A 99 -19.43 1.77 -0.35
CA VAL A 99 -19.04 1.14 -1.61
C VAL A 99 -20.27 0.88 -2.48
N SER A 100 -20.27 1.47 -3.67
CA SER A 100 -21.18 1.16 -4.76
C SER A 100 -20.45 0.36 -5.84
N TRP A 101 -20.84 -0.89 -6.08
CA TRP A 101 -20.18 -1.73 -7.08
C TRP A 101 -20.30 -1.15 -8.51
N ASP A 102 -21.39 -0.44 -8.81
CA ASP A 102 -21.54 0.28 -10.08
C ASP A 102 -20.52 1.41 -10.20
N GLN A 103 -20.21 2.10 -9.09
CA GLN A 103 -19.17 3.13 -9.05
C GLN A 103 -17.78 2.53 -9.29
N ILE A 104 -17.47 1.42 -8.59
CA ILE A 104 -16.20 0.70 -8.76
C ILE A 104 -16.04 0.23 -10.21
N GLU A 105 -17.08 -0.35 -10.80
CA GLU A 105 -17.03 -0.82 -12.19
C GLU A 105 -16.77 0.34 -13.18
N ARG A 106 -17.36 1.52 -12.96
CA ARG A 106 -17.07 2.72 -13.78
C ARG A 106 -15.63 3.19 -13.60
N GLY A 107 -15.09 3.17 -12.38
CA GLY A 107 -13.69 3.51 -12.11
C GLY A 107 -12.71 2.54 -12.77
N GLN A 108 -13.03 1.24 -12.79
CA GLN A 108 -12.26 0.22 -13.52
C GLN A 108 -12.29 0.46 -15.04
N LYS A 109 -13.46 0.79 -15.59
CA LYS A 109 -13.64 1.16 -17.01
C LYS A 109 -12.82 2.41 -17.37
N TYR A 110 -12.75 3.40 -16.47
CA TYR A 110 -11.90 4.58 -16.64
C TYR A 110 -10.42 4.20 -16.76
N PHE A 111 -9.90 3.38 -15.84
CA PHE A 111 -8.51 2.94 -15.90
C PHE A 111 -8.21 2.18 -17.19
N SER A 112 -9.10 1.26 -17.57
CA SER A 112 -9.01 0.45 -18.79
C SER A 112 -9.02 1.29 -20.07
N ARG A 113 -9.86 2.33 -20.13
CA ARG A 113 -9.92 3.26 -21.28
C ARG A 113 -8.57 3.91 -21.58
N TYR A 114 -7.79 4.20 -20.53
CA TYR A 114 -6.49 4.87 -20.64
C TYR A 114 -5.33 3.95 -20.23
N ALA A 115 -5.50 2.63 -20.31
CA ALA A 115 -4.56 1.65 -19.76
C ALA A 115 -3.10 1.88 -20.18
N ILE A 116 -2.85 2.14 -21.46
CA ILE A 116 -1.47 2.40 -21.95
C ILE A 116 -0.89 3.66 -21.30
N ALA A 117 -1.65 4.77 -21.29
CA ALA A 117 -1.20 6.03 -20.71
C ALA A 117 -0.99 5.92 -19.19
N ASN A 118 -1.89 5.20 -18.50
CA ASN A 118 -1.79 4.93 -17.07
C ASN A 118 -0.57 4.06 -16.72
N LEU A 119 -0.32 2.98 -17.47
CA LEU A 119 0.81 2.08 -17.23
C LEU A 119 2.15 2.76 -17.53
N VAL A 120 2.24 3.52 -18.62
CA VAL A 120 3.45 4.30 -18.96
C VAL A 120 3.68 5.42 -17.94
N GLY A 121 2.62 6.16 -17.58
CA GLY A 121 2.66 7.21 -16.57
C GLY A 121 3.14 6.68 -15.21
N PHE A 122 2.61 5.53 -14.77
CA PHE A 122 3.05 4.89 -13.54
C PHE A 122 4.53 4.47 -13.60
N GLY A 123 4.95 3.81 -14.69
CA GLY A 123 6.32 3.34 -14.86
C GLY A 123 7.34 4.47 -14.85
N LEU A 124 7.05 5.60 -15.51
CA LEU A 124 7.96 6.73 -15.63
C LEU A 124 7.87 7.72 -14.46
N GLN A 125 6.66 8.06 -14.00
CA GLN A 125 6.48 9.08 -12.97
C GLN A 125 6.45 8.46 -11.56
N GLY A 126 5.55 7.50 -11.33
CA GLY A 126 5.37 6.91 -10.00
C GLY A 126 6.63 6.20 -9.51
N PHE A 127 7.27 5.42 -10.39
CA PHE A 127 8.45 4.66 -9.99
C PHE A 127 9.77 5.44 -10.07
N VAL A 128 10.09 6.02 -11.23
CA VAL A 128 11.41 6.65 -11.44
C VAL A 128 11.52 8.02 -10.76
N ALA A 129 10.45 8.81 -10.69
CA ALA A 129 10.50 10.15 -10.10
C ALA A 129 10.13 10.16 -8.61
N GLU A 130 8.99 9.60 -8.23
CA GLU A 130 8.45 9.74 -6.86
C GLU A 130 9.07 8.74 -5.89
N ASN A 131 8.96 7.44 -6.16
CA ASN A 131 9.47 6.41 -5.24
C ASN A 131 11.00 6.45 -5.07
N ALA A 132 11.74 6.83 -6.11
CA ALA A 132 13.20 6.97 -6.05
C ALA A 132 13.66 8.19 -5.23
N THR A 133 12.77 9.15 -4.95
CA THR A 133 13.08 10.36 -4.18
C THR A 133 12.50 10.34 -2.76
N ALA A 134 11.64 9.36 -2.44
CA ALA A 134 11.13 9.11 -1.11
C ALA A 134 12.19 8.42 -0.23
N VAL A 135 13.06 9.21 0.42
CA VAL A 135 14.23 8.73 1.19
C VAL A 135 13.90 7.60 2.19
N ARG A 136 12.76 7.68 2.90
CA ARG A 136 12.33 6.64 3.85
C ARG A 136 12.02 5.31 3.17
N VAL A 137 11.27 5.35 2.06
CA VAL A 137 10.92 4.17 1.25
C VAL A 137 12.19 3.54 0.66
N VAL A 138 13.09 4.36 0.13
CA VAL A 138 14.38 3.93 -0.39
C VAL A 138 15.22 3.24 0.70
N GLU A 139 15.31 3.81 1.90
CA GLU A 139 16.10 3.21 2.98
C GLU A 139 15.58 1.80 3.33
N VAL A 140 14.27 1.61 3.49
CA VAL A 140 13.68 0.29 3.78
C VAL A 140 13.95 -0.71 2.65
N LEU A 141 13.86 -0.29 1.39
CA LEU A 141 14.14 -1.12 0.23
C LEU A 141 15.62 -1.53 0.17
N VAL A 142 16.56 -0.64 0.52
CA VAL A 142 18.00 -0.95 0.57
C VAL A 142 18.26 -2.00 1.64
N ARG A 143 17.74 -1.81 2.85
CA ARG A 143 17.95 -2.72 3.97
C ARG A 143 17.36 -4.10 3.72
N THR A 144 16.17 -4.17 3.12
CA THR A 144 15.53 -5.46 2.83
C THR A 144 16.17 -6.26 1.69
N GLY A 145 17.14 -5.67 0.97
CA GLY A 145 17.79 -6.27 -0.19
C GLY A 145 16.93 -6.21 -1.45
N GLY A 146 16.07 -5.18 -1.55
CA GLY A 146 15.12 -4.96 -2.64
C GLY A 146 15.69 -4.27 -3.87
N PHE A 147 16.84 -3.60 -3.75
CA PHE A 147 17.46 -2.82 -4.81
C PHE A 147 18.39 -3.52 -5.82
N PRO A 148 18.91 -4.75 -5.60
CA PRO A 148 19.64 -5.43 -6.67
C PRO A 148 18.77 -5.49 -7.93
N THR A 149 19.31 -5.03 -9.06
CA THR A 149 18.58 -4.90 -10.34
C THR A 149 17.92 -6.21 -10.78
N SER A 150 18.50 -7.35 -10.39
CA SER A 150 17.97 -8.70 -10.63
C SER A 150 16.63 -9.00 -9.93
N LYS A 151 16.29 -8.29 -8.85
CA LYS A 151 15.03 -8.45 -8.11
C LYS A 151 14.07 -7.28 -8.28
N LEU A 152 14.59 -6.11 -8.63
CA LEU A 152 13.81 -4.89 -8.78
C LEU A 152 12.73 -5.02 -9.86
N LEU A 153 13.07 -5.60 -11.02
CA LEU A 153 12.13 -5.80 -12.13
C LEU A 153 10.95 -6.71 -11.74
N GLY A 154 11.21 -7.79 -11.00
CA GLY A 154 10.15 -8.70 -10.54
C GLY A 154 9.15 -7.99 -9.63
N ARG A 155 9.65 -7.23 -8.64
CA ARG A 155 8.81 -6.45 -7.70
C ARG A 155 7.98 -5.37 -8.39
N LEU A 156 8.56 -4.73 -9.41
CA LEU A 156 7.86 -3.78 -10.26
C LEU A 156 6.68 -4.45 -10.95
N LEU A 157 6.95 -5.58 -11.60
CA LEU A 157 5.92 -6.34 -12.30
C LEU A 157 4.83 -6.86 -11.34
N GLU A 158 5.18 -7.25 -10.12
CA GLU A 158 4.20 -7.61 -9.07
C GLU A 158 3.26 -6.44 -8.74
N THR A 159 3.81 -5.23 -8.60
CA THR A 159 3.02 -4.02 -8.31
C THR A 159 2.11 -3.66 -9.49
N PHE A 160 2.63 -3.73 -10.72
CA PHE A 160 1.84 -3.53 -11.93
C PHE A 160 0.73 -4.58 -12.07
N GLN A 161 1.05 -5.84 -11.79
CA GLN A 161 0.10 -6.93 -11.86
C GLN A 161 -1.04 -6.71 -10.86
N TRP A 162 -0.73 -6.30 -9.62
CA TRP A 162 -1.76 -5.94 -8.65
C TRP A 162 -2.63 -4.78 -9.16
N LEU A 163 -2.03 -3.71 -9.68
CA LEU A 163 -2.78 -2.57 -10.20
C LEU A 163 -3.74 -2.98 -11.33
N VAL A 164 -3.27 -3.84 -12.25
CA VAL A 164 -4.12 -4.42 -13.28
C VAL A 164 -5.23 -5.25 -12.64
N GLN A 165 -4.92 -6.13 -11.69
CA GLN A 165 -5.93 -6.98 -11.05
C GLN A 165 -7.04 -6.19 -10.36
N VAL A 166 -6.73 -5.10 -9.65
CA VAL A 166 -7.76 -4.27 -9.00
C VAL A 166 -8.55 -3.42 -10.01
N THR A 167 -8.03 -3.21 -11.21
CA THR A 167 -8.67 -2.37 -12.25
C THR A 167 -9.28 -3.14 -13.43
N ASP A 168 -9.09 -4.46 -13.52
CA ASP A 168 -9.47 -5.28 -14.68
C ASP A 168 -10.99 -5.55 -14.74
N TYR A 169 -11.56 -6.17 -13.70
CA TYR A 169 -13.00 -6.47 -13.66
C TYR A 169 -13.55 -6.52 -12.23
N LEU A 170 -14.86 -6.31 -12.09
CA LEU A 170 -15.50 -6.12 -10.79
C LEU A 170 -15.35 -7.32 -9.86
N ALA A 171 -15.43 -8.54 -10.38
CA ALA A 171 -15.36 -9.74 -9.54
C ALA A 171 -13.95 -9.98 -8.95
N SER A 172 -12.87 -9.37 -9.47
CA SER A 172 -11.51 -9.59 -8.94
C SER A 172 -11.25 -8.83 -7.63
N ILE A 173 -11.89 -7.68 -7.43
CA ILE A 173 -11.67 -6.77 -6.29
C ILE A 173 -12.58 -7.07 -5.09
N GLN A 174 -13.61 -7.88 -5.29
CA GLN A 174 -14.53 -8.29 -4.24
C GLN A 174 -13.84 -9.16 -3.17
N PRO A 175 -14.31 -9.15 -1.91
CA PRO A 175 -13.71 -9.95 -0.84
C PRO A 175 -13.54 -11.42 -1.21
N GLY A 176 -12.33 -11.95 -0.98
CA GLY A 176 -11.96 -13.33 -1.28
C GLY A 176 -11.60 -13.61 -2.75
N ALA A 177 -11.70 -12.62 -3.64
CA ALA A 177 -11.26 -12.76 -5.03
C ALA A 177 -9.78 -12.43 -5.21
N SER A 178 -9.26 -12.62 -6.43
CA SER A 178 -7.81 -12.60 -6.70
C SER A 178 -7.12 -11.26 -6.35
N ALA A 179 -7.70 -10.12 -6.72
CA ALA A 179 -7.12 -8.81 -6.46
C ALA A 179 -7.25 -8.41 -4.98
N HIS A 180 -8.37 -8.79 -4.36
CA HIS A 180 -8.56 -8.66 -2.91
C HIS A 180 -7.49 -9.42 -2.13
N ILE A 181 -7.30 -10.71 -2.44
CA ILE A 181 -6.27 -11.57 -1.82
C ILE A 181 -4.87 -10.99 -2.05
N ALA A 182 -4.57 -10.52 -3.27
CA ALA A 182 -3.30 -9.86 -3.57
C ALA A 182 -3.08 -8.61 -2.70
N THR A 183 -4.14 -7.86 -2.39
CA THR A 183 -4.07 -6.69 -1.50
C THR A 183 -3.79 -7.11 -0.05
N VAL A 184 -4.45 -8.17 0.44
CA VAL A 184 -4.16 -8.72 1.78
C VAL A 184 -2.71 -9.23 1.87
N HIS A 185 -2.19 -9.82 0.80
CA HIS A 185 -0.77 -10.20 0.74
C HIS A 185 0.17 -9.02 0.94
N PHE A 186 -0.14 -7.83 0.41
CA PHE A 186 0.67 -6.64 0.65
C PHE A 186 0.67 -6.21 2.12
N ARG A 187 -0.48 -6.23 2.79
CA ARG A 187 -0.54 -5.94 4.23
C ARG A 187 0.33 -6.89 5.05
N LEU A 188 0.25 -8.20 4.78
CA LEU A 188 1.08 -9.23 5.43
C LEU A 188 2.57 -9.11 5.06
N LEU A 189 2.88 -8.71 3.83
CA LEU A 189 4.24 -8.43 3.37
C LEU A 189 4.83 -7.21 4.11
N HIS A 190 4.05 -6.14 4.28
CA HIS A 190 4.46 -4.94 5.00
C HIS A 190 4.77 -5.25 6.47
N ALA A 191 3.93 -6.04 7.14
CA ALA A 191 4.22 -6.55 8.47
C ALA A 191 5.52 -7.38 8.48
N SER A 192 5.71 -8.23 7.48
CA SER A 192 6.92 -9.08 7.37
C SER A 192 8.19 -8.25 7.17
N VAL A 193 8.11 -7.16 6.41
CA VAL A 193 9.20 -6.20 6.23
C VAL A 193 9.53 -5.52 7.56
N ARG A 194 8.54 -4.98 8.27
CA ARG A 194 8.72 -4.36 9.60
C ARG A 194 9.38 -5.32 10.57
N HIS A 195 8.85 -6.52 10.69
CA HIS A 195 9.40 -7.57 11.55
C HIS A 195 10.87 -7.87 11.21
N LYS A 196 11.19 -8.04 9.92
CA LYS A 196 12.56 -8.35 9.48
C LYS A 196 13.54 -7.21 9.77
N VAL A 197 13.16 -5.96 9.46
CA VAL A 197 14.03 -4.79 9.68
C VAL A 197 14.29 -4.60 11.17
N ARG A 198 13.25 -4.63 12.01
CA ARG A 198 13.38 -4.51 13.48
C ARG A 198 14.24 -5.62 14.08
N LYS A 199 14.08 -6.86 13.62
CA LYS A 199 14.91 -8.00 14.05
C LYS A 199 16.39 -7.84 13.67
N LEU A 200 16.67 -7.23 12.52
CA LEU A 200 18.06 -6.95 12.11
C LEU A 200 18.63 -5.76 12.88
N ALA A 201 17.84 -4.71 13.13
CA ALA A 201 18.24 -3.57 13.94
C ALA A 201 18.56 -3.95 15.39
N SER A 202 17.82 -4.89 15.99
CA SER A 202 18.14 -5.38 17.33
C SER A 202 19.41 -6.22 17.39
N ARG A 203 19.77 -6.90 16.29
CA ARG A 203 21.01 -7.70 16.20
C ARG A 203 22.24 -6.87 15.82
N TYR A 204 22.04 -5.81 15.03
CA TYR A 204 23.10 -4.97 14.49
C TYR A 204 22.77 -3.50 14.76
N PRO A 205 23.25 -2.92 15.88
CA PRO A 205 23.05 -1.50 16.19
C PRO A 205 23.50 -0.60 15.02
N GLY A 206 22.65 0.35 14.63
CA GLY A 206 22.90 1.23 13.47
C GLY A 206 22.46 0.66 12.12
N TYR A 207 21.84 -0.53 12.08
CA TYR A 207 21.31 -1.10 10.83
C TYR A 207 20.12 -0.31 10.26
N PHE A 208 19.25 0.25 11.10
CA PHE A 208 18.15 1.11 10.69
C PHE A 208 17.87 2.13 11.80
N ASP A 209 17.63 3.38 11.43
CA ASP A 209 17.40 4.49 12.36
C ASP A 209 15.93 4.91 12.31
N GLU A 210 15.11 4.32 13.18
CA GLU A 210 13.68 4.66 13.25
C GLU A 210 13.46 6.12 13.70
N GLY A 211 14.42 6.74 14.40
CA GLY A 211 14.30 8.14 14.83
C GLY A 211 14.30 9.09 13.63
N ASN A 212 15.22 8.87 12.69
CA ASN A 212 15.36 9.70 11.49
C ASN A 212 14.45 9.28 10.33
N TYR A 213 14.14 8.00 10.19
CA TYR A 213 13.38 7.48 9.04
C TYR A 213 11.95 7.06 9.38
N GLY A 214 11.53 7.13 10.65
CA GLY A 214 10.26 6.59 11.10
C GLY A 214 10.24 5.05 11.14
N VAL A 215 9.09 4.48 11.46
CA VAL A 215 8.91 3.02 11.42
C VAL A 215 8.96 2.56 9.95
N PRO A 216 9.61 1.42 9.61
CA PRO A 216 9.57 0.91 8.24
C PRO A 216 8.14 0.71 7.75
N VAL A 217 7.78 1.18 6.55
CA VAL A 217 6.40 1.04 6.03
C VAL A 217 5.37 1.58 7.04
N ASN A 218 5.60 2.81 7.49
CA ASN A 218 4.72 3.53 8.42
C ASN A 218 3.43 4.00 7.74
N THR A 219 2.50 4.52 8.56
CA THR A 219 1.22 5.06 8.09
C THR A 219 1.41 6.16 7.04
N LEU A 220 2.34 7.09 7.24
CA LEU A 220 2.61 8.18 6.29
C LEU A 220 3.08 7.67 4.92
N ASP A 221 3.95 6.66 4.90
CA ASP A 221 4.44 6.05 3.65
C ASP A 221 3.34 5.25 2.93
N SER A 222 2.44 4.59 3.69
CA SER A 222 1.27 3.92 3.14
C SER A 222 0.28 4.90 2.51
N ILE A 223 0.02 6.02 3.20
CA ILE A 223 -0.78 7.14 2.69
C ILE A 223 -0.17 7.70 1.40
N HIS A 224 1.13 8.01 1.41
CA HIS A 224 1.82 8.49 0.22
C HIS A 224 1.66 7.53 -0.95
N SER A 225 1.86 6.23 -0.71
CA SER A 225 1.75 5.20 -1.73
C SER A 225 0.34 5.15 -2.32
N ILE A 226 -0.72 5.07 -1.51
CA ILE A 226 -2.09 4.99 -2.04
C ILE A 226 -2.50 6.29 -2.74
N SER A 227 -2.07 7.46 -2.25
CA SER A 227 -2.30 8.73 -2.93
C SER A 227 -1.62 8.74 -4.29
N THR A 228 -0.39 8.25 -4.41
CA THR A 228 0.31 8.08 -5.70
C THR A 228 -0.49 7.17 -6.64
N PHE A 229 -1.06 6.06 -6.17
CA PHE A 229 -1.86 5.15 -7.00
C PHE A 229 -3.24 5.72 -7.40
N SER A 230 -3.81 6.61 -6.60
CA SER A 230 -5.18 7.12 -6.80
C SER A 230 -5.18 8.45 -7.57
N CYS A 231 -4.20 9.30 -7.31
CA CYS A 231 -4.22 10.71 -7.71
C CYS A 231 -3.31 11.00 -8.90
N ASN A 232 -2.19 10.28 -9.07
CA ASN A 232 -1.21 10.67 -10.08
C ASN A 232 -1.75 10.52 -11.50
N GLN A 233 -2.48 9.44 -11.77
CA GLN A 233 -3.14 9.20 -13.05
C GLN A 233 -4.05 10.38 -13.38
N LEU A 234 -4.84 10.81 -12.40
CA LEU A 234 -5.85 11.87 -12.53
C LEU A 234 -5.24 13.26 -12.75
N TYR A 235 -4.26 13.63 -11.92
CA TYR A 235 -3.84 15.03 -11.78
C TYR A 235 -2.45 15.34 -12.33
N LEU A 236 -1.58 14.33 -12.49
CA LEU A 236 -0.19 14.54 -12.90
C LEU A 236 0.16 13.89 -14.24
N GLN A 237 -0.37 12.70 -14.53
CA GLN A 237 0.00 11.89 -15.70
C GLN A 237 -0.90 12.16 -16.90
N LEU A 238 -2.19 11.82 -16.83
CA LEU A 238 -3.10 11.96 -17.96
C LEU A 238 -3.23 13.40 -18.47
N PRO A 239 -3.24 14.44 -17.60
CA PRO A 239 -3.24 15.82 -18.07
C PRO A 239 -2.02 16.16 -18.95
N ARG A 240 -0.85 15.54 -18.73
CA ARG A 240 0.34 15.73 -19.58
C ARG A 240 0.20 15.08 -20.96
N PHE A 241 -0.68 14.09 -21.09
CA PHE A 241 -1.09 13.52 -22.37
C PHE A 241 -2.26 14.28 -23.02
N GLY A 242 -2.69 15.40 -22.45
CA GLY A 242 -3.83 16.18 -22.92
C GLY A 242 -5.19 15.55 -22.58
N ILE A 243 -5.22 14.58 -21.67
CA ILE A 243 -6.44 13.92 -21.22
C ILE A 243 -6.83 14.51 -19.87
N VAL A 244 -8.02 15.13 -19.80
CA VAL A 244 -8.56 15.69 -18.55
C VAL A 244 -9.74 14.83 -18.11
N PRO A 245 -9.59 14.06 -17.01
CA PRO A 245 -10.69 13.25 -16.48
C PRO A 245 -11.85 14.13 -16.02
N SER A 246 -13.08 13.72 -16.31
CA SER A 246 -14.28 14.35 -15.77
C SER A 246 -14.36 14.17 -14.25
N GLN A 247 -15.15 15.02 -13.58
CA GLN A 247 -15.35 14.91 -12.12
C GLN A 247 -15.85 13.51 -11.72
N GLN A 248 -16.79 12.95 -12.47
CA GLN A 248 -17.30 11.60 -12.22
C GLN A 248 -16.21 10.54 -12.36
N GLU A 249 -15.34 10.64 -13.36
CA GLU A 249 -14.21 9.69 -13.53
C GLU A 249 -13.21 9.79 -12.38
N GLN A 250 -12.97 10.99 -11.86
CA GLN A 250 -12.10 11.19 -10.69
C GLN A 250 -12.70 10.53 -9.45
N GLU A 251 -13.97 10.81 -9.15
CA GLU A 251 -14.69 10.22 -8.01
C GLU A 251 -14.80 8.70 -8.12
N ASP A 252 -15.13 8.18 -9.31
CA ASP A 252 -15.25 6.74 -9.58
C ASP A 252 -13.89 6.03 -9.44
N TYR A 253 -12.80 6.62 -9.96
CA TYR A 253 -11.47 6.01 -9.88
C TYR A 253 -10.90 6.03 -8.45
N ILE A 254 -11.07 7.15 -7.72
CA ILE A 254 -10.67 7.23 -6.31
C ILE A 254 -11.42 6.17 -5.50
N ALA A 255 -12.71 5.93 -5.78
CA ALA A 255 -13.49 4.90 -5.11
C ALA A 255 -12.92 3.49 -5.29
N VAL A 256 -12.32 3.16 -6.45
CA VAL A 256 -11.66 1.87 -6.70
C VAL A 256 -10.52 1.62 -5.72
N LEU A 257 -9.64 2.61 -5.53
CA LEU A 257 -8.50 2.45 -4.63
C LEU A 257 -8.92 2.57 -3.16
N ARG A 258 -9.94 3.40 -2.88
CA ARG A 258 -10.48 3.55 -1.53
C ARG A 258 -11.16 2.27 -1.03
N CYS A 259 -11.74 1.46 -1.92
CA CYS A 259 -12.49 0.27 -1.50
C CYS A 259 -11.59 -0.85 -0.97
N VAL A 260 -10.30 -0.84 -1.33
CA VAL A 260 -9.31 -1.84 -0.87
C VAL A 260 -8.48 -1.38 0.34
N LEU A 261 -8.73 -0.17 0.86
CA LEU A 261 -8.00 0.36 2.02
C LEU A 261 -8.07 -0.53 3.27
N PRO A 262 -9.22 -1.14 3.64
CA PRO A 262 -9.26 -2.05 4.78
C PRO A 262 -8.30 -3.24 4.62
N SER A 263 -8.18 -3.77 3.40
CA SER A 263 -7.25 -4.86 3.07
C SER A 263 -5.79 -4.42 3.04
N TRP A 264 -5.50 -3.13 2.86
CA TRP A 264 -4.14 -2.54 2.79
C TRP A 264 -3.62 -2.02 4.15
N ASN A 265 -4.51 -1.75 5.11
CA ASN A 265 -4.23 -0.99 6.36
C ASN A 265 -3.81 0.46 6.10
N THR A 266 -4.66 1.22 5.43
CA THR A 266 -4.52 2.69 5.41
C THR A 266 -5.74 3.29 6.10
N PRO A 267 -5.56 4.24 7.04
CA PRO A 267 -6.68 4.93 7.67
C PRO A 267 -7.62 5.53 6.63
N SER A 268 -8.91 5.61 6.95
CA SER A 268 -9.92 6.28 6.14
C SER A 268 -9.81 7.81 6.16
N LEU A 269 -8.61 8.35 6.35
CA LEU A 269 -8.29 9.78 6.30
C LEU A 269 -8.38 10.36 4.88
N PHE A 270 -8.91 9.58 3.92
CA PHE A 270 -9.14 9.89 2.51
C PHE A 270 -10.51 9.38 2.07
#